data_AF-A0A7S0QTG2-F1
#
_entry.id   AF-A0A7S0QTG2-F1
#
_cell.length_a   1.000
_cell.length_b   1.000
_cell.length_c   1.000
_cell.angle_alpha   90.00
_cell.angle_beta   90.00
_cell.angle_gamma   90.00
#
_symmetry.space_group_name_H-M   'P 1'
#
loop_
_entity.id
_entity.type
_entity.pdbx_description
1 polymer ?
#
loop_
_entity_poly.entity_id
_entity_poly.type
_entity_poly.pdbx_seq_one_letter_code
_entity_poly.pdbx_strand_id
1 'polypeptide(L)'
;GINQVAKSNKAEQMKIPPEHTKADHRDDGVEATPHTTRNPTADIPVVKGPKGLCYDIGKVADEGRRKRILANRESAKSSRQRRLNEARAAHDDLARLDDENRALREANIALQRRITETQAVIERFHSFAAITNLTCASMLNVLPPLAPAALASLRSEELLYILRRC
;
A
#
# COMPACT_ATOMS: atom_id res chain seq x y z
N GLY A 1 -34.07 -37.97 -8.89
CA GLY A 1 -33.08 -38.92 -9.40
C GLY A 1 -31.78 -38.19 -9.58
N ILE A 2 -30.83 -38.45 -8.68
CA ILE A 2 -29.49 -37.88 -8.64
C ILE A 2 -28.63 -38.73 -9.59
N ASN A 3 -27.86 -38.11 -10.49
CA ASN A 3 -26.71 -38.78 -11.10
C ASN A 3 -25.52 -37.81 -11.14
N GLN A 4 -24.65 -38.01 -10.16
CA GLN A 4 -23.24 -37.59 -10.15
C GLN A 4 -22.43 -38.58 -11.00
N VAL A 5 -21.42 -38.11 -11.75
CA VAL A 5 -20.04 -38.66 -11.87
C VAL A 5 -19.22 -37.51 -12.49
N ALA A 6 -18.49 -36.68 -11.74
CA ALA A 6 -17.19 -36.87 -11.11
C ALA A 6 -15.98 -36.98 -12.07
N LYS A 7 -14.94 -36.18 -11.74
CA LYS A 7 -13.50 -36.21 -12.16
C LYS A 7 -13.16 -35.29 -13.36
N SER A 8 -12.12 -34.44 -13.33
CA SER A 8 -11.02 -34.26 -12.38
C SER A 8 -10.38 -32.86 -12.53
N ASN A 9 -10.05 -32.25 -11.40
CA ASN A 9 -9.20 -31.07 -11.28
C ASN A 9 -7.75 -31.40 -11.70
N LYS A 10 -7.13 -30.53 -12.49
CA LYS A 10 -5.67 -30.48 -12.64
C LYS A 10 -5.19 -29.06 -12.33
N ALA A 11 -5.03 -28.79 -11.04
CA ALA A 11 -4.25 -27.66 -10.56
C ALA A 11 -2.77 -28.08 -10.64
N GLU A 12 -2.02 -27.49 -11.57
CA GLU A 12 -0.56 -27.61 -11.59
C GLU A 12 0.01 -26.82 -10.41
N GLN A 13 0.34 -27.56 -9.34
CA GLN A 13 1.19 -27.08 -8.26
C GLN A 13 2.62 -26.97 -8.79
N MET A 14 3.12 -25.74 -8.96
CA MET A 14 4.56 -25.51 -9.08
C MET A 14 5.22 -25.75 -7.72
N LYS A 15 6.17 -26.68 -7.75
CA LYS A 15 6.93 -27.21 -6.64
C LYS A 15 8.00 -26.19 -6.23
N ILE A 16 7.84 -25.56 -5.07
CA ILE A 16 8.91 -24.78 -4.42
C ILE A 16 9.70 -25.76 -3.52
N PRO A 17 11.03 -25.88 -3.64
CA PRO A 17 11.82 -26.69 -2.71
C PRO A 17 11.98 -25.99 -1.36
N PRO A 18 11.95 -26.70 -0.22
CA PRO A 18 12.31 -26.14 1.08
C PRO A 18 13.82 -26.25 1.31
N GLU A 19 14.41 -25.29 2.00
CA GLU A 19 15.05 -25.49 3.32
C GLU A 19 15.94 -24.28 3.71
N HIS A 20 15.68 -23.80 4.94
CA HIS A 20 16.59 -23.34 6.00
C HIS A 20 17.77 -22.39 5.66
N THR A 21 18.04 -21.31 6.40
CA THR A 21 18.11 -21.18 7.86
C THR A 21 18.28 -19.71 8.27
N LYS A 22 17.80 -19.41 9.49
CA LYS A 22 18.31 -18.46 10.50
C LYS A 22 18.28 -16.95 10.20
N ALA A 23 17.52 -16.28 11.06
CA ALA A 23 17.58 -14.86 11.32
C ALA A 23 18.95 -14.47 11.88
N ASP A 24 19.50 -13.38 11.38
CA ASP A 24 20.34 -12.47 12.16
C ASP A 24 19.81 -11.05 11.92
N HIS A 25 19.34 -10.43 13.00
CA HIS A 25 19.07 -9.01 13.08
C HIS A 25 20.38 -8.25 12.91
N ARG A 26 20.45 -7.38 11.89
CA ARG A 26 21.24 -6.15 11.98
C ARG A 26 20.39 -4.96 11.55
N ASP A 27 20.28 -4.07 12.51
CA ASP A 27 19.70 -2.75 12.48
C ASP A 27 20.73 -1.84 11.78
N ASP A 28 20.49 -1.53 10.51
CA ASP A 28 21.21 -0.47 9.81
C ASP A 28 20.16 0.55 9.38
N GLY A 29 20.16 1.70 10.07
CA GLY A 29 19.26 2.82 9.84
C GLY A 29 19.24 3.23 8.37
N VAL A 30 18.11 3.01 7.71
CA VAL A 30 17.86 3.54 6.38
C VAL A 30 17.51 5.02 6.56
N GLU A 31 18.52 5.88 6.44
CA GLU A 31 18.31 7.28 6.15
C GLU A 31 17.39 7.38 4.93
N ALA A 32 16.24 8.03 5.12
CA ALA A 32 15.31 8.36 4.06
C ALA A 32 16.00 9.35 3.11
N THR A 33 16.75 8.81 2.14
CA THR A 33 17.22 9.62 1.01
C THR A 33 15.97 10.15 0.29
N PRO A 34 15.88 11.47 0.04
CA PRO A 34 14.80 11.99 -0.77
C PRO A 34 15.01 11.44 -2.18
N HIS A 35 14.24 10.42 -2.55
CA HIS A 35 14.17 9.94 -3.91
C HIS A 35 13.61 11.09 -4.76
N THR A 36 14.53 11.90 -5.27
CA THR A 36 14.26 12.75 -6.42
C THR A 36 13.97 11.77 -7.54
N THR A 37 12.69 11.45 -7.76
CA THR A 37 12.21 10.78 -8.96
C THR A 37 12.40 11.76 -10.10
N ARG A 38 13.66 11.92 -10.51
CA ARG A 38 14.01 12.61 -11.74
C ARG A 38 13.49 11.68 -12.82
N ASN A 39 12.23 11.87 -13.25
CA ASN A 39 11.70 11.23 -14.44
C ASN A 39 12.68 11.58 -15.56
N PRO A 40 13.57 10.67 -16.00
CA PRO A 40 14.29 10.94 -17.22
C PRO A 40 13.20 10.84 -18.28
N THR A 41 12.74 12.00 -18.76
CA THR A 41 12.09 12.07 -20.07
C THR A 41 13.22 11.78 -21.05
N ALA A 42 13.58 10.50 -21.15
CA ALA A 42 14.50 10.04 -22.16
C ALA A 42 13.72 10.22 -23.45
N ASP A 43 14.09 11.25 -24.22
CA ASP A 43 13.68 11.38 -25.60
C ASP A 43 14.24 10.16 -26.32
N ILE A 44 13.46 9.07 -26.36
CA ILE A 44 13.77 7.91 -27.16
C ILE A 44 13.76 8.41 -28.60
N PRO A 45 14.91 8.50 -29.29
CA PRO A 45 14.91 8.95 -30.66
C PRO A 45 14.05 7.97 -31.45
N VAL A 46 12.93 8.44 -31.98
CA VAL A 46 12.13 7.68 -32.94
C VAL A 46 12.95 7.63 -34.22
N VAL A 47 13.92 6.72 -34.27
CA VAL A 47 14.69 6.42 -35.47
C VAL A 47 13.66 6.00 -36.51
N LYS A 48 13.49 6.82 -37.56
CA LYS A 48 12.66 6.46 -38.71
C LYS A 48 13.26 5.18 -39.28
N GLY A 49 12.66 4.04 -38.93
CA GLY A 49 13.01 2.76 -39.51
C GLY A 49 12.91 2.83 -41.03
N PRO A 50 13.61 1.93 -41.75
CA PRO A 50 13.60 1.90 -43.20
C PRO A 50 12.14 1.94 -43.70
N LYS A 51 11.85 2.92 -44.58
CA LYS A 51 10.54 2.98 -45.26
C LYS A 51 10.36 1.64 -45.95
N GLY A 52 9.33 0.89 -45.57
CA GLY A 52 9.04 -0.42 -46.15
C GLY A 52 8.91 -0.34 -47.67
N LEU A 53 9.14 -1.47 -48.35
CA LEU A 53 8.98 -1.62 -49.80
C LEU A 53 7.64 -1.03 -50.26
N CYS A 54 7.71 0.09 -50.97
CA CYS A 54 6.55 0.73 -51.58
C CYS A 54 6.35 0.12 -52.96
N TYR A 55 5.32 -0.70 -53.14
CA TYR A 55 4.96 -1.20 -54.46
C TYR A 55 4.25 -0.10 -55.25
N ASP A 56 4.75 0.22 -56.44
CA ASP A 56 4.02 1.04 -57.43
C ASP A 56 2.82 0.23 -57.93
N ILE A 57 1.67 0.37 -57.25
CA ILE A 57 0.46 -0.42 -57.52
C ILE A 57 0.00 -0.28 -58.98
N GLY A 58 0.21 0.90 -59.59
CA GLY A 58 -0.10 1.17 -60.99
C GLY A 58 0.71 0.34 -61.99
N LYS A 59 1.90 -0.18 -61.60
CA LYS A 59 2.78 -1.00 -62.44
C LYS A 59 2.55 -2.50 -62.30
N VAL A 60 1.62 -2.93 -61.44
CA VAL A 60 1.31 -4.35 -61.24
C VAL A 60 0.32 -4.80 -62.31
N ALA A 61 0.75 -5.59 -63.29
CA ALA A 61 -0.11 -6.03 -64.40
C ALA A 61 -1.26 -6.96 -63.96
N ASP A 62 -1.03 -7.81 -62.94
CA ASP A 62 -2.05 -8.74 -62.43
C ASP A 62 -3.07 -8.01 -61.53
N GLU A 63 -4.32 -8.00 -61.96
CA GLU A 63 -5.43 -7.38 -61.24
C GLU A 63 -5.72 -8.05 -59.90
N GLY A 64 -5.56 -9.38 -59.83
CA GLY A 64 -5.70 -10.13 -58.58
C GLY A 64 -4.67 -9.69 -57.54
N ARG A 65 -3.40 -9.55 -57.97
CA ARG A 65 -2.31 -9.03 -57.13
C ARG A 65 -2.53 -7.57 -56.73
N ARG A 66 -3.01 -6.70 -57.64
CA ARG A 66 -3.36 -5.31 -57.30
C ARG A 66 -4.35 -5.22 -56.15
N LYS A 67 -5.46 -5.96 -56.24
CA LYS A 67 -6.50 -6.00 -55.19
C LYS A 67 -5.97 -6.49 -53.84
N ARG A 68 -5.15 -7.56 -53.84
CA ARG A 68 -4.53 -8.07 -52.60
C ARG A 68 -3.61 -7.04 -51.93
N ILE A 69 -2.80 -6.32 -52.72
CA ILE A 69 -1.90 -5.28 -52.19
C ILE A 69 -2.70 -4.13 -51.56
N LEU A 70 -3.77 -3.67 -52.21
CA LEU A 70 -4.63 -2.61 -51.68
C LEU A 70 -5.33 -3.04 -50.39
N ALA A 71 -5.89 -4.25 -50.35
CA ALA A 71 -6.55 -4.78 -49.14
C ALA A 71 -5.57 -4.93 -47.97
N ASN A 72 -4.35 -5.40 -48.24
CA ASN A 72 -3.30 -5.50 -47.22
C ASN A 72 -2.90 -4.12 -46.69
N ARG A 73 -2.78 -3.11 -47.58
CA ARG A 73 -2.47 -1.73 -47.19
C ARG A 73 -3.52 -1.14 -46.25
N GLU A 74 -4.81 -1.30 -46.56
CA GLU A 74 -5.89 -0.84 -45.68
C GLU A 74 -5.91 -1.60 -44.35
N SER A 75 -5.70 -2.92 -44.39
CA SER A 75 -5.60 -3.75 -43.19
C SER A 75 -4.43 -3.32 -42.29
N ALA A 76 -3.27 -3.03 -42.89
CA ALA A 76 -2.10 -2.55 -42.17
C ALA A 76 -2.31 -1.15 -41.58
N LYS A 77 -3.01 -0.26 -42.29
CA LYS A 77 -3.37 1.08 -41.77
C LYS A 77 -4.31 0.97 -40.58
N SER A 78 -5.37 0.16 -40.70
CA SER A 78 -6.31 -0.10 -39.60
C SER A 78 -5.62 -0.73 -38.40
N SER A 79 -4.75 -1.73 -38.62
CA SER A 79 -3.96 -2.37 -37.56
C SER A 79 -3.06 -1.37 -36.82
N ARG A 80 -2.35 -0.49 -37.55
CA ARG A 80 -1.53 0.56 -36.94
C ARG A 80 -2.37 1.55 -36.15
N GLN A 81 -3.53 1.96 -36.68
CA GLN A 81 -4.41 2.87 -35.98
C GLN A 81 -4.94 2.26 -34.68
N ARG A 82 -5.32 0.98 -34.72
CA ARG A 82 -5.74 0.24 -33.52
C ARG A 82 -4.66 0.24 -32.46
N ARG A 83 -3.41 -0.10 -32.82
CA ARG A 83 -2.27 -0.08 -31.89
C ARG A 83 -1.99 1.31 -31.32
N LEU A 84 -2.13 2.36 -32.13
CA LEU A 84 -2.00 3.74 -31.64
C LEU A 84 -3.10 4.10 -30.64
N ASN A 85 -4.33 3.68 -30.88
CA ASN A 85 -5.43 3.90 -29.94
C ASN A 85 -5.25 3.09 -28.65
N GLU A 86 -4.80 1.83 -28.74
CA GLU A 86 -4.46 0.99 -27.59
C GLU A 86 -3.33 1.60 -26.75
N ALA A 87 -2.28 2.11 -27.40
CA ALA A 87 -1.18 2.79 -26.70
C ALA A 87 -1.64 4.08 -25.99
N ARG A 88 -2.52 4.86 -26.63
CA ARG A 88 -3.11 6.06 -26.00
C ARG A 88 -3.95 5.71 -24.78
N ALA A 89 -4.84 4.72 -24.91
CA ALA A 89 -5.66 4.26 -23.79
C ALA A 89 -4.79 3.76 -22.62
N ALA A 90 -3.72 3.01 -22.91
CA ALA A 90 -2.79 2.58 -21.87
C ALA A 90 -2.07 3.76 -21.18
N HIS A 91 -1.73 4.82 -21.93
CA HIS A 91 -1.17 6.04 -21.34
C HIS A 91 -2.18 6.76 -20.42
N ASP A 92 -3.44 6.84 -20.85
CA ASP A 92 -4.51 7.46 -20.04
C ASP A 92 -4.75 6.66 -18.75
N ASP A 93 -4.74 5.31 -18.83
CA ASP A 93 -4.87 4.43 -17.67
C ASP A 93 -3.70 4.58 -16.68
N LEU A 94 -2.47 4.70 -17.19
CA LEU A 94 -1.29 4.95 -16.35
C LEU A 94 -1.40 6.30 -15.62
N ALA A 95 -1.82 7.36 -16.30
CA ALA A 95 -2.01 8.67 -15.68
C ALA A 95 -3.07 8.60 -14.56
N ARG A 96 -4.17 7.88 -14.78
CA ARG A 96 -5.20 7.67 -13.75
C ARG A 96 -4.65 6.93 -12.53
N LEU A 97 -3.91 5.84 -12.76
CA LEU A 97 -3.31 5.05 -11.68
C LEU A 97 -2.25 5.84 -10.89
N ASP A 98 -1.51 6.74 -11.55
CA ASP A 98 -0.56 7.63 -10.87
C ASP A 98 -1.27 8.62 -9.94
N ASP A 99 -2.39 9.19 -10.38
CA ASP A 99 -3.21 10.09 -9.55
C ASP A 99 -3.86 9.33 -8.37
N GLU A 100 -4.40 8.14 -8.61
CA GLU A 100 -4.94 7.27 -7.55
C GLU A 100 -3.86 6.91 -6.51
N ASN A 101 -2.66 6.53 -6.96
CA ASN A 101 -1.54 6.24 -6.06
C ASN A 101 -1.09 7.45 -5.26
N ARG A 102 -1.10 8.65 -5.86
CA ARG A 102 -0.79 9.89 -5.14
C ARG A 102 -1.80 10.14 -4.03
N ALA A 103 -3.10 10.05 -4.34
CA ALA A 103 -4.17 10.23 -3.35
C ALA A 103 -4.07 9.21 -2.20
N LEU A 104 -3.76 7.94 -2.51
CA LEU A 104 -3.57 6.91 -1.49
C LEU A 104 -2.36 7.19 -0.59
N ARG A 105 -1.25 7.69 -1.14
CA ARG A 105 -0.08 8.08 -0.34
C ARG A 105 -0.40 9.25 0.59
N GLU A 106 -1.11 10.26 0.09
CA GLU A 106 -1.55 11.40 0.91
C GLU A 106 -2.48 10.97 2.04
N ALA A 107 -3.46 10.10 1.76
CA ALA A 107 -4.35 9.53 2.76
C ALA A 107 -3.59 8.69 3.80
N ASN A 108 -2.59 7.92 3.39
CA ASN A 108 -1.75 7.13 4.28
C ASN A 108 -0.96 8.02 5.24
N ILE A 109 -0.32 9.08 4.72
CA ILE A 109 0.39 10.08 5.53
C ILE A 109 -0.56 10.74 6.55
N ALA A 110 -1.77 11.10 6.13
CA ALA A 110 -2.76 11.68 7.03
C ALA A 110 -3.18 10.72 8.15
N LEU A 111 -3.37 9.43 7.83
CA LEU A 111 -3.68 8.40 8.81
C LEU A 111 -2.52 8.16 9.79
N GLN A 112 -1.29 8.11 9.29
CA GLN A 112 -0.09 7.98 10.13
C GLN A 112 0.01 9.15 11.13
N ARG A 113 -0.23 10.40 10.68
CA ARG A 113 -0.27 11.56 11.58
C ARG A 113 -1.32 11.39 12.67
N ARG A 114 -2.54 10.99 12.31
CA ARG A 114 -3.61 10.74 13.30
C ARG A 114 -3.22 9.66 14.31
N ILE A 115 -2.59 8.58 13.85
CA ILE A 115 -2.10 7.51 14.74
C ILE A 115 -1.08 8.09 15.72
N THR A 116 -0.07 8.83 15.23
CA THR A 116 0.96 9.43 16.10
C THR A 116 0.38 10.41 17.11
N GLU A 117 -0.60 11.23 16.71
CA GLU A 117 -1.31 12.15 17.60
C GLU A 117 -2.07 11.39 18.69
N THR A 118 -2.80 10.33 18.32
CA THR A 118 -3.52 9.50 19.30
C THR A 118 -2.58 8.77 20.26
N GLN A 119 -1.44 8.28 19.78
CA GLN A 119 -0.42 7.65 20.62
C GLN A 119 0.16 8.65 21.63
N ALA A 120 0.48 9.87 21.20
CA ALA A 120 0.96 10.92 22.10
C ALA A 120 -0.05 11.27 23.20
N VAL A 121 -1.35 11.26 22.88
CA VAL A 121 -2.41 11.47 23.88
C VAL A 121 -2.45 10.31 24.88
N ILE A 122 -2.37 9.06 24.41
CA ILE A 122 -2.35 7.86 25.26
C ILE A 122 -1.13 7.88 26.20
N GLU A 123 0.05 8.22 25.70
CA GLU A 123 1.28 8.34 26.50
C GLU A 123 1.15 9.40 27.60
N ARG A 124 0.52 10.54 27.30
CA ARG A 124 0.23 11.58 28.32
C ARG A 124 -0.71 11.06 29.41
N PHE A 125 -1.74 10.31 29.05
CA PHE A 125 -2.64 9.68 30.03
C PHE A 125 -1.91 8.65 30.90
N HIS A 126 -1.05 7.81 30.32
CA HIS A 126 -0.24 6.86 31.09
C HIS A 126 0.71 7.56 32.06
N SER A 127 1.36 8.64 31.61
CA SER A 127 2.25 9.45 32.44
C SER A 127 1.50 10.10 33.61
N PHE A 128 0.31 10.64 33.34
CA PHE A 128 -0.56 11.20 34.36
C PHE A 128 -0.97 10.15 35.40
N ALA A 129 -1.43 8.98 34.96
CA ALA A 129 -1.83 7.89 35.86
C ALA A 129 -0.66 7.39 36.73
N ALA A 130 0.57 7.33 36.17
CA ALA A 130 1.76 6.97 36.92
C ALA A 130 2.07 7.99 38.02
N ILE A 131 1.99 9.29 37.71
CA ILE A 131 2.20 10.36 38.69
C ILE A 131 1.16 10.28 39.80
N THR A 132 -0.13 10.16 39.46
CA THR A 132 -1.20 10.10 40.47
C THR A 132 -1.02 8.91 41.41
N ASN A 133 -0.66 7.73 40.87
CA ASN A 133 -0.40 6.55 41.69
C ASN A 133 0.77 6.76 42.66
N LEU A 134 1.85 7.41 42.21
CA LEU A 134 3.00 7.74 43.04
C LEU A 134 2.66 8.73 44.16
N THR A 135 1.87 9.77 43.86
CA THR A 135 1.39 10.74 44.87
C THR A 135 0.43 10.13 45.88
N CYS A 136 -0.50 9.25 45.46
CA CYS A 136 -1.38 8.57 46.40
C CYS A 136 -0.58 7.61 47.30
N ALA A 137 0.40 6.90 46.76
CA ALA A 137 1.28 6.03 47.54
C ALA A 137 2.12 6.81 48.56
N SER A 138 2.62 8.00 48.20
CA SER A 138 3.38 8.84 49.14
C SER A 138 2.48 9.48 50.21
N MET A 139 1.26 9.90 49.88
CA MET A 139 0.27 10.38 50.87
C MET A 139 -0.06 9.30 51.91
N LEU A 140 -0.21 8.04 51.50
CA LEU A 140 -0.47 6.92 52.41
C LEU A 140 0.69 6.64 53.37
N ASN A 141 1.93 6.95 53.00
CA ASN A 141 3.10 6.83 53.88
C ASN A 141 3.23 7.99 54.89
N VAL A 142 2.54 9.12 54.67
CA VAL A 142 2.51 10.27 55.58
C VAL A 142 1.33 10.19 56.54
N LEU A 143 0.33 9.34 56.28
CA LEU A 143 -0.68 9.02 57.29
C LEU A 143 0.01 8.38 58.50
N PRO A 144 -0.23 8.88 59.73
CA PRO A 144 0.22 8.17 60.92
C PRO A 144 -0.32 6.75 60.87
N PRO A 145 0.42 5.73 61.36
CA PRO A 145 -0.09 4.37 61.39
C PRO A 145 -1.34 4.33 62.28
N LEU A 146 -2.50 4.47 61.65
CA LEU A 146 -3.76 4.15 62.27
C LEU A 146 -3.70 2.66 62.50
N ALA A 147 -3.70 2.25 63.77
CA ALA A 147 -3.74 0.85 64.15
C ALA A 147 -4.83 0.16 63.32
N PRO A 148 -4.62 -1.07 62.82
CA PRO A 148 -5.60 -1.78 61.98
C PRO A 148 -7.02 -1.81 62.60
N ALA A 149 -7.10 -1.77 63.93
CA ALA A 149 -8.34 -1.68 64.69
C ALA A 149 -9.14 -0.36 64.47
N ALA A 150 -8.47 0.77 64.24
CA ALA A 150 -9.11 2.06 63.96
C ALA A 150 -9.65 2.14 62.52
N LEU A 151 -8.98 1.51 61.56
CA LEU A 151 -9.44 1.41 60.17
C LEU A 151 -10.62 0.45 60.01
N ALA A 152 -10.66 -0.64 60.78
CA ALA A 152 -11.77 -1.59 60.77
C ALA A 152 -13.09 -1.04 61.33
N SER A 153 -13.05 0.08 62.06
CA SER A 153 -14.23 0.73 62.65
C SER A 153 -14.82 1.85 61.77
N LEU A 154 -14.14 2.26 60.69
CA LEU A 154 -14.61 3.32 59.79
C LEU A 154 -15.62 2.75 58.79
N ARG A 155 -16.72 3.47 58.59
CA ARG A 155 -17.69 3.09 57.55
C ARG A 155 -17.11 3.40 56.16
N SER A 156 -17.58 2.69 55.14
CA SER A 156 -17.12 2.84 53.75
C SER A 156 -17.15 4.29 53.23
N GLU A 157 -18.11 5.09 53.69
CA GLU A 157 -18.22 6.52 53.35
C GLU A 157 -17.13 7.39 53.99
N GLU A 158 -16.69 7.06 55.20
CA GLU A 158 -15.64 7.80 55.91
C GLU A 158 -14.25 7.49 55.32
N LEU A 159 -14.03 6.25 54.90
CA LEU A 159 -12.84 5.85 54.14
C LEU A 159 -12.77 6.57 52.79
N LEU A 160 -13.89 6.66 52.07
CA LEU A 160 -13.99 7.41 50.81
C LEU A 160 -13.76 8.91 51.01
N TYR A 161 -14.24 9.48 52.10
CA TYR A 161 -14.05 10.90 52.43
C TYR A 161 -12.58 11.25 52.73
N ILE A 162 -11.88 10.39 53.48
CA ILE A 162 -10.45 10.55 53.77
C ILE A 162 -9.63 10.42 52.48
N LEU A 163 -9.92 9.40 51.65
CA LEU A 163 -9.26 9.20 50.35
C LEU A 163 -9.55 10.31 49.32
N ARG A 164 -10.63 11.09 49.48
CA ARG A 164 -10.95 12.25 48.62
C ARG A 164 -10.29 13.56 49.05
N ARG A 165 -9.81 13.64 50.29
CA ARG A 165 -9.14 14.83 50.85
C ARG A 165 -7.62 14.73 50.85
N CYS A 166 -7.08 13.53 50.64
CA CYS A 166 -5.70 13.30 50.22
C CYS A 166 -5.61 13.39 48.70
#